data_AF-A0A6I6DNC5-F1
#
_entry.id   AF-A0A6I6DNC5-F1
#
_cell.length_a   1.000
_cell.length_b   1.000
_cell.length_c   1.000
_cell.angle_alpha   90.00
_cell.angle_beta   90.00
_cell.angle_gamma   90.00
#
_symmetry.space_group_name_H-M   'P 1'
#
loop_
_entity.id
_entity.type
_entity.pdbx_description
1 polymer ?
#
loop_
_entity_poly.entity_id
_entity_poly.type
_entity_poly.pdbx_seq_one_letter_code
_entity_poly.pdbx_strand_id
1 'polypeptide(L)'
;MAKIGIPRTLAYFNYYPFWKIFFDELGHEVVLSTPTTKGILDDGVKVAVNDACIPIKVYHGHVVELANKVDYLFCPRLVSLRKFGDFGTETFCPKFLGLPEMIRYGIENVPEIIDVRVNLGSAKKQIDKVCYEVGQILGNLPNQILQASKKASVIQKKYEELLHQEFLPEQALDKVFTNKKKAKKIDKKDKFEPELKIAVVGYPYAIYDNYINVGLLNILKNENVKILTQDMVNDSDMNKQIRTLPKSMFWYYSNRVIYGTLHFIHRGDIDGIIHVTAFACGPDSMVDRLLEIEARKRSSIPYMSVMIDEHSAEAGVRTRVEAFLDMIRYRRDKN
;
A
#
# COMPACT_ATOMS: atom_id res chain seq x y z
N MET A 1 10.12 -2.51 28.38
CA MET A 1 10.24 -2.74 26.93
C MET A 1 9.08 -3.64 26.54
N ALA A 2 8.20 -3.16 25.65
CA ALA A 2 7.05 -3.93 25.18
C ALA A 2 7.29 -4.39 23.72
N LYS A 3 6.66 -5.50 23.34
CA LYS A 3 6.61 -6.00 21.96
C LYS A 3 5.36 -5.47 21.28
N ILE A 4 5.54 -4.74 20.18
CA ILE A 4 4.46 -4.10 19.43
C ILE A 4 4.34 -4.80 18.09
N GLY A 5 3.21 -5.47 17.90
CA GLY A 5 2.86 -6.15 16.65
C GLY A 5 2.38 -5.19 15.59
N ILE A 6 2.99 -5.23 14.40
CA ILE A 6 2.50 -4.54 13.21
C ILE A 6 2.20 -5.60 12.14
N PRO A 7 0.92 -5.81 11.77
CA PRO A 7 0.55 -6.67 10.65
C PRO A 7 1.21 -6.20 9.35
N ARG A 8 1.87 -7.12 8.62
CA ARG A 8 2.56 -6.87 7.35
C ARG A 8 1.60 -6.73 6.16
N THR A 9 0.57 -5.91 6.30
CA THR A 9 -0.44 -5.65 5.26
C THR A 9 -1.10 -4.27 5.44
N LEU A 10 -2.05 -3.92 4.57
CA LEU A 10 -2.76 -2.63 4.56
C LEU A 10 -1.78 -1.43 4.56
N ALA A 11 -1.84 -0.61 5.61
CA ALA A 11 -1.05 0.61 5.77
C ALA A 11 0.45 0.35 5.97
N TYR A 12 0.85 -0.90 6.24
CA TYR A 12 2.24 -1.33 6.34
C TYR A 12 3.09 -0.83 5.16
N PHE A 13 2.60 -1.02 3.93
CA PHE A 13 3.35 -0.69 2.72
C PHE A 13 3.61 0.81 2.54
N ASN A 14 2.86 1.68 3.21
CA ASN A 14 3.04 3.13 3.14
C ASN A 14 3.75 3.70 4.37
N TYR A 15 3.48 3.17 5.57
CA TYR A 15 3.81 3.83 6.84
C TYR A 15 4.61 2.98 7.82
N TYR A 16 4.98 1.73 7.47
CA TYR A 16 5.85 0.92 8.31
C TYR A 16 7.15 1.64 8.73
N PRO A 17 7.89 2.34 7.84
CA PRO A 17 9.18 2.88 8.26
C PRO A 17 9.07 3.99 9.29
N PHE A 18 7.99 4.78 9.25
CA PHE A 18 7.66 5.73 10.31
C PHE A 18 7.45 5.01 11.65
N TRP A 19 6.50 4.08 11.70
CA TRP A 19 6.10 3.43 12.95
C TRP A 19 7.22 2.58 13.53
N LYS A 20 8.01 1.91 12.68
CA LYS A 20 9.16 1.14 13.14
C LYS A 20 10.14 2.01 13.92
N ILE A 21 10.57 3.13 13.34
CA ILE A 21 11.52 4.04 13.95
C ILE A 21 10.92 4.71 15.19
N PHE A 22 9.64 5.07 15.15
CA PHE A 22 8.95 5.66 16.28
C PHE A 22 8.99 4.74 17.51
N PHE A 23 8.62 3.47 17.37
CA PHE A 23 8.62 2.50 18.47
C PHE A 23 10.03 2.11 18.92
N ASP A 24 10.97 1.91 17.98
CA ASP A 24 12.37 1.62 18.31
C ASP A 24 12.98 2.76 19.16
N GLU A 25 12.73 4.02 18.79
CA GLU A 25 13.24 5.21 19.50
C GLU A 25 12.59 5.42 20.87
N LEU A 26 11.38 4.90 21.07
CA LEU A 26 10.73 4.86 22.37
C LEU A 26 11.22 3.68 23.24
N GLY A 27 12.06 2.80 22.70
CA GLY A 27 12.62 1.64 23.42
C GLY A 27 11.70 0.41 23.44
N HIS A 28 10.84 0.27 22.43
CA HIS A 28 9.97 -0.89 22.24
C HIS A 28 10.43 -1.74 21.06
N GLU A 29 10.16 -3.04 21.11
CA GLU A 29 10.49 -3.96 20.03
C GLU A 29 9.33 -4.05 19.04
N VAL A 30 9.61 -3.85 17.76
CA VAL A 30 8.60 -4.00 16.70
C VAL A 30 8.66 -5.42 16.12
N VAL A 31 7.56 -6.14 16.25
CA VAL A 31 7.39 -7.49 15.72
C VAL A 31 6.46 -7.43 14.50
N LEU A 32 6.94 -7.95 13.36
CA LEU A 32 6.12 -8.09 12.16
C LEU A 32 5.57 -9.51 12.05
N SER A 33 4.37 -9.61 11.48
CA SER A 33 3.92 -10.88 10.91
C SER A 33 4.80 -11.25 9.71
N THR A 34 4.84 -12.54 9.40
CA THR A 34 5.51 -13.08 8.21
C THR A 34 4.85 -12.55 6.93
N PRO A 35 5.52 -12.62 5.76
CA PRO A 35 4.85 -12.36 4.48
C PRO A 35 3.56 -13.19 4.38
N THR A 36 2.53 -12.61 3.75
CA THR A 36 1.26 -13.31 3.56
C THR A 36 1.49 -14.67 2.92
N THR A 37 0.87 -15.71 3.50
CA THR A 37 0.86 -17.07 3.00
C THR A 37 -0.57 -17.55 2.89
N LYS A 38 -0.76 -18.71 2.24
CA LYS A 38 -2.06 -19.38 2.24
C LYS A 38 -2.59 -19.63 3.66
N GLY A 39 -1.72 -20.06 4.59
CA GLY A 39 -2.12 -20.27 5.98
C GLY A 39 -2.64 -19.00 6.65
N ILE A 40 -1.97 -17.86 6.44
CA ILE A 40 -2.43 -16.57 6.95
C ILE A 40 -3.79 -16.19 6.35
N LEU A 41 -3.97 -16.35 5.04
CA LEU A 41 -5.26 -16.08 4.41
C LEU A 41 -6.35 -16.99 4.98
N ASP A 42 -6.10 -18.30 5.05
CA ASP A 42 -7.06 -19.30 5.53
C ASP A 42 -7.47 -19.02 6.99
N ASP A 43 -6.52 -18.65 7.86
CA ASP A 43 -6.82 -18.26 9.23
C ASP A 43 -7.64 -16.97 9.28
N GLY A 44 -7.31 -15.99 8.44
CA GLY A 44 -8.07 -14.76 8.30
C GLY A 44 -9.51 -14.96 7.83
N VAL A 45 -9.74 -15.87 6.87
CA VAL A 45 -11.08 -16.22 6.38
C VAL A 45 -11.94 -16.83 7.49
N LYS A 46 -11.36 -17.63 8.40
CA LYS A 46 -12.10 -18.27 9.50
C LYS A 46 -12.63 -17.27 10.54
N VAL A 47 -11.87 -16.21 10.81
CA VAL A 47 -12.18 -15.24 11.89
C VAL A 47 -12.82 -13.94 11.40
N ALA A 48 -12.69 -13.62 10.11
CA ALA A 48 -13.30 -12.44 9.53
C ALA A 48 -14.77 -12.69 9.15
N VAL A 49 -15.56 -11.62 9.10
CA VAL A 49 -16.92 -11.69 8.57
C VAL A 49 -16.91 -12.03 7.06
N ASN A 50 -17.89 -12.81 6.61
CA ASN A 50 -17.97 -13.31 5.23
C ASN A 50 -17.89 -12.21 4.17
N ASP A 51 -18.56 -11.09 4.39
CA ASP A 51 -18.61 -9.94 3.47
C ASP A 51 -17.40 -9.00 3.58
N ALA A 52 -16.34 -9.41 4.29
CA ALA A 52 -15.08 -8.66 4.30
C ALA A 52 -14.34 -8.87 2.97
N CYS A 53 -13.77 -7.78 2.44
CA CYS A 53 -12.87 -7.88 1.29
C CYS A 53 -11.57 -8.61 1.67
N ILE A 54 -10.92 -9.20 0.66
CA ILE A 54 -9.68 -9.98 0.83
C ILE A 54 -8.63 -9.27 1.71
N PRO A 55 -8.31 -7.98 1.50
CA PRO A 55 -7.30 -7.31 2.31
C PRO A 55 -7.62 -7.27 3.81
N ILE A 56 -8.91 -7.24 4.16
CA ILE A 56 -9.35 -7.24 5.55
C ILE A 56 -9.26 -8.65 6.14
N LYS A 57 -9.60 -9.69 5.37
CA LYS A 57 -9.42 -11.09 5.78
C LYS A 57 -7.94 -11.38 6.02
N VAL A 58 -7.07 -10.96 5.10
CA VAL A 58 -5.60 -11.05 5.25
C VAL A 58 -5.12 -10.34 6.53
N TYR A 59 -5.64 -9.14 6.81
CA TYR A 59 -5.30 -8.44 8.06
C TYR A 59 -5.67 -9.26 9.30
N HIS A 60 -6.85 -9.89 9.33
CA HIS A 60 -7.23 -10.75 10.45
C HIS A 60 -6.26 -11.93 10.61
N GLY A 61 -5.87 -12.56 9.51
CA GLY A 61 -4.88 -13.65 9.52
C GLY A 61 -3.52 -13.22 10.10
N HIS A 62 -3.03 -12.04 9.69
CA HIS A 62 -1.80 -11.47 10.25
C HIS A 62 -1.91 -11.17 11.75
N VAL A 63 -3.11 -10.76 12.21
CA VAL A 63 -3.36 -10.58 13.64
C VAL A 63 -3.36 -11.91 14.40
N VAL A 64 -4.00 -12.96 13.86
CA VAL A 64 -3.95 -14.30 14.45
C VAL A 64 -2.49 -14.79 14.57
N GLU A 65 -1.67 -14.56 13.55
CA GLU A 65 -0.25 -14.94 13.58
C GLU A 65 0.56 -14.18 14.66
N LEU A 66 0.17 -12.95 14.98
CA LEU A 66 0.82 -12.06 15.94
C LEU A 66 0.29 -12.19 17.37
N ALA A 67 -0.95 -12.66 17.56
CA ALA A 67 -1.69 -12.55 18.82
C ALA A 67 -0.91 -13.09 20.03
N ASN A 68 -0.17 -14.19 19.88
CA ASN A 68 0.59 -14.81 20.97
C ASN A 68 2.07 -14.37 21.03
N LYS A 69 2.50 -13.39 20.23
CA LYS A 69 3.90 -12.98 20.09
C LYS A 69 4.18 -11.56 20.60
N VAL A 70 3.15 -10.79 20.91
CA VAL A 70 3.24 -9.34 21.17
C VAL A 70 2.41 -8.94 22.37
N ASP A 71 2.85 -7.90 23.07
CA ASP A 71 2.12 -7.33 24.21
C ASP A 71 1.01 -6.39 23.73
N TYR A 72 1.30 -5.64 22.65
CA TYR A 72 0.39 -4.70 22.02
C TYR A 72 0.24 -4.99 20.53
N LEU A 73 -0.98 -4.88 20.01
CA LEU A 73 -1.24 -4.85 18.57
C LEU A 73 -1.42 -3.41 18.10
N PHE A 74 -0.59 -2.96 17.16
CA PHE A 74 -0.74 -1.64 16.55
C PHE A 74 -1.76 -1.70 15.40
N CYS A 75 -2.97 -1.21 15.67
CA CYS A 75 -4.08 -1.18 14.72
C CYS A 75 -4.77 0.19 14.78
N PRO A 76 -4.12 1.27 14.29
CA PRO A 76 -4.69 2.61 14.37
C PRO A 76 -5.95 2.76 13.51
N ARG A 77 -6.89 3.57 13.96
CA ARG A 77 -8.09 3.92 13.17
C ARG A 77 -7.76 4.99 12.15
N LEU A 78 -7.49 4.59 10.91
CA LEU A 78 -7.18 5.51 9.81
C LEU A 78 -8.46 6.18 9.30
N VAL A 79 -8.64 7.48 9.59
CA VAL A 79 -9.80 8.26 9.16
C VAL A 79 -9.49 9.09 7.94
N SER A 80 -8.52 10.00 8.05
CA SER A 80 -8.11 10.87 6.95
C SER A 80 -6.65 11.26 7.12
N LEU A 81 -5.91 11.35 6.01
CA LEU A 81 -4.53 11.82 6.03
C LEU A 81 -4.37 13.26 5.54
N ARG A 82 -5.36 13.78 4.80
CA ARG A 82 -5.28 15.11 4.21
C ARG A 82 -6.65 15.72 3.93
N LYS A 83 -6.74 17.05 4.00
CA LYS A 83 -7.85 17.83 3.43
C LYS A 83 -7.59 18.09 1.96
N PHE A 84 -8.24 17.31 1.10
CA PHE A 84 -8.14 17.39 -0.35
C PHE A 84 -9.45 16.91 -0.99
N GLY A 85 -9.62 17.17 -2.29
CA GLY A 85 -10.80 16.73 -3.04
C GLY A 85 -12.03 17.61 -2.85
N ASP A 86 -13.07 17.33 -3.64
CA ASP A 86 -14.30 18.16 -3.70
C ASP A 86 -15.13 18.10 -2.43
N PHE A 87 -14.92 17.07 -1.59
CA PHE A 87 -15.58 16.92 -0.29
C PHE A 87 -14.82 17.65 0.84
N GLY A 88 -13.74 18.37 0.53
CA GLY A 88 -12.89 19.05 1.52
C GLY A 88 -12.07 18.11 2.41
N THR A 89 -12.18 16.80 2.20
CA THR A 89 -11.41 15.75 2.86
C THR A 89 -11.47 14.46 2.04
N GLU A 90 -10.43 13.65 2.16
CA GLU A 90 -10.44 12.26 1.69
C GLU A 90 -10.41 11.33 2.89
N THR A 91 -11.30 10.34 2.92
CA THR A 91 -11.43 9.41 4.05
C THR A 91 -10.97 8.02 3.63
N PHE A 92 -10.52 7.17 4.57
CA PHE A 92 -10.38 5.75 4.26
C PHE A 92 -11.75 5.06 4.17
N CYS A 93 -11.77 3.84 3.64
CA CYS A 93 -13.02 3.09 3.56
C CYS A 93 -13.54 2.71 4.96
N PRO A 94 -14.86 2.42 5.10
CA PRO A 94 -15.45 2.06 6.38
C PRO A 94 -14.76 0.89 7.09
N LYS A 95 -14.13 -0.03 6.35
CA LYS A 95 -13.39 -1.15 6.95
C LYS A 95 -12.09 -0.70 7.64
N PHE A 96 -11.40 0.34 7.16
CA PHE A 96 -10.30 0.97 7.92
C PHE A 96 -10.82 1.72 9.14
N LEU A 97 -11.98 2.38 9.00
CA LEU A 97 -12.61 3.12 10.09
C LEU A 97 -13.04 2.21 11.23
N GLY A 98 -13.49 0.98 10.97
CA GLY A 98 -13.93 0.00 11.98
C GLY A 98 -12.93 -1.12 12.25
N LEU A 99 -11.73 -1.06 11.68
CA LEU A 99 -10.74 -2.15 11.76
C LEU A 99 -10.43 -2.58 13.20
N PRO A 100 -10.21 -1.67 14.16
CA PRO A 100 -9.90 -2.07 15.52
C PRO A 100 -11.04 -2.86 16.19
N GLU A 101 -12.29 -2.46 15.96
CA GLU A 101 -13.47 -3.18 16.47
C GLU A 101 -13.62 -4.54 15.80
N MET A 102 -13.43 -4.61 14.48
CA MET A 102 -13.51 -5.87 13.76
C MET A 102 -12.52 -6.89 14.32
N ILE A 103 -11.32 -6.44 14.69
CA ILE A 103 -10.32 -7.31 15.32
C ILE A 103 -10.68 -7.67 16.76
N ARG A 104 -11.06 -6.67 17.57
CA ARG A 104 -11.41 -6.87 18.98
C ARG A 104 -12.55 -7.86 19.18
N TYR A 105 -13.52 -7.88 18.27
CA TYR A 105 -14.70 -8.73 18.36
C TYR A 105 -14.69 -9.93 17.40
N GLY A 106 -13.77 -9.96 16.43
CA GLY A 106 -13.65 -11.04 15.45
C GLY A 106 -12.63 -12.11 15.83
N ILE A 107 -11.68 -11.80 16.71
CA ILE A 107 -10.59 -12.72 17.08
C ILE A 107 -10.60 -12.92 18.60
N GLU A 108 -10.46 -14.17 19.03
CA GLU A 108 -10.32 -14.51 20.46
C GLU A 108 -8.89 -14.21 20.95
N ASN A 109 -8.77 -13.77 22.20
CA ASN A 109 -7.47 -13.54 22.86
C ASN A 109 -6.53 -12.54 22.13
N VAL A 110 -7.08 -11.48 21.54
CA VAL A 110 -6.26 -10.42 20.94
C VAL A 110 -5.50 -9.65 22.03
N PRO A 111 -4.21 -9.32 21.80
CA PRO A 111 -3.45 -8.40 22.65
C PRO A 111 -4.12 -7.04 22.83
N GLU A 112 -3.60 -6.23 23.76
CA GLU A 112 -4.09 -4.87 23.92
C GLU A 112 -3.88 -4.07 22.61
N ILE A 113 -4.96 -3.50 22.08
CA ILE A 113 -4.94 -2.84 20.77
C ILE A 113 -4.65 -1.35 20.94
N ILE A 114 -3.57 -0.87 20.31
CA ILE A 114 -3.31 0.55 20.14
C ILE A 114 -4.11 1.04 18.92
N ASP A 115 -5.29 1.61 19.16
CA ASP A 115 -6.28 1.97 18.13
C ASP A 115 -6.49 3.48 17.94
N VAL A 116 -5.47 4.27 18.29
CA VAL A 116 -5.44 5.73 18.19
C VAL A 116 -6.00 6.21 16.85
N ARG A 117 -6.88 7.21 16.91
CA ARG A 117 -7.55 7.77 15.76
C ARG A 117 -6.61 8.66 14.95
N VAL A 118 -6.31 8.24 13.72
CA VAL A 118 -5.49 9.01 12.78
C VAL A 118 -6.39 9.86 11.89
N ASN A 119 -6.47 11.14 12.21
CA ASN A 119 -7.16 12.15 11.42
C ASN A 119 -6.23 13.37 11.28
N LEU A 120 -5.46 13.42 10.19
CA LEU A 120 -4.36 14.38 9.98
C LEU A 120 -4.75 15.64 9.20
N GLY A 121 -5.98 15.69 8.67
CA GLY A 121 -6.60 16.93 8.19
C GLY A 121 -5.66 17.82 7.36
N SER A 122 -5.59 19.13 7.65
CA SER A 122 -4.72 20.09 6.93
C SER A 122 -3.48 20.50 7.71
N ALA A 123 -3.20 19.91 8.88
CA ALA A 123 -2.21 20.46 9.81
C ALA A 123 -1.07 19.48 10.09
N LYS A 124 0.16 19.86 9.71
CA LYS A 124 1.42 19.14 10.00
C LYS A 124 1.58 18.74 11.48
N LYS A 125 0.98 19.47 12.42
CA LYS A 125 1.03 19.16 13.87
C LYS A 125 0.11 18.01 14.31
N GLN A 126 -0.71 17.45 13.43
CA GLN A 126 -1.66 16.40 13.81
C GLN A 126 -0.99 15.02 13.96
N ILE A 127 0.10 14.75 13.24
CA ILE A 127 0.84 13.49 13.44
C ILE A 127 1.54 13.45 14.80
N ASP A 128 2.05 14.59 15.28
CA ASP A 128 2.64 14.70 16.61
C ASP A 128 1.61 14.41 17.71
N LYS A 129 0.34 14.83 17.51
CA LYS A 129 -0.74 14.50 18.44
C LYS A 129 -1.03 12.99 18.47
N VAL A 130 -1.09 12.35 17.31
CA VAL A 130 -1.24 10.89 17.22
C VAL A 130 -0.07 10.19 17.92
N CYS A 131 1.17 10.63 17.65
CA CYS A 131 2.36 10.08 18.30
C CYS A 131 2.32 10.28 19.81
N TYR A 132 1.86 11.44 20.28
CA TYR A 132 1.66 11.73 21.69
C TYR A 132 0.70 10.75 22.35
N GLU A 133 -0.48 10.54 21.77
CA GLU A 133 -1.48 9.58 22.27
C GLU A 133 -0.90 8.15 22.31
N VAL A 134 -0.24 7.69 21.24
CA VAL A 134 0.40 6.36 21.19
C VAL A 134 1.50 6.22 22.24
N GLY A 135 2.40 7.20 22.35
CA GLY A 135 3.51 7.16 23.31
C GLY A 135 3.05 7.26 24.76
N GLN A 136 1.92 7.94 25.03
CA GLN A 136 1.31 7.96 26.36
C GLN A 136 0.74 6.60 26.77
N ILE A 137 0.09 5.88 25.85
CA ILE A 137 -0.38 4.50 26.10
C ILE A 137 0.79 3.60 26.50
N LEU A 138 1.97 3.82 25.88
CA LEU A 138 3.19 3.07 26.15
C LEU A 138 3.98 3.57 27.38
N GLY A 139 3.51 4.63 28.05
CA GLY A 139 4.12 5.16 29.27
C GLY A 139 5.37 6.03 29.05
N ASN A 140 5.61 6.53 27.84
CA ASN A 140 6.78 7.35 27.53
C ASN A 140 6.59 8.84 27.89
N LEU A 141 7.69 9.55 28.15
CA LEU A 141 7.65 10.97 28.48
C LEU A 141 7.43 11.84 27.23
N PRO A 142 6.73 12.99 27.33
CA PRO A 142 6.46 13.89 26.20
C PRO A 142 7.69 14.25 25.34
N ASN A 143 8.84 14.49 25.98
CA ASN A 143 10.08 14.84 25.29
C ASN A 143 10.64 13.67 24.47
N GLN A 144 10.54 12.43 24.97
CA GLN A 144 10.96 11.23 24.25
C GLN A 144 10.07 11.02 23.03
N ILE A 145 8.75 11.17 23.20
CA ILE A 145 7.77 11.02 22.12
C ILE A 145 8.01 12.03 21.00
N LEU A 146 8.25 13.29 21.35
CA LEU A 146 8.53 14.32 20.35
C LEU A 146 9.84 14.04 19.58
N GLN A 147 10.87 13.55 20.26
CA GLN A 147 12.13 13.18 19.62
C GLN A 147 11.96 11.99 18.68
N ALA A 148 11.24 10.95 19.11
CA ALA A 148 10.92 9.78 18.31
C ALA A 148 10.09 10.16 17.06
N SER A 149 9.05 10.98 17.21
CA SER A 149 8.21 11.47 16.09
C SER A 149 9.03 12.21 15.03
N LYS A 150 9.96 13.08 15.46
CA LYS A 150 10.84 13.82 14.54
C LYS A 150 11.76 12.88 13.76
N LYS A 151 12.39 11.92 14.42
CA LYS A 151 13.26 10.93 13.76
C LYS A 151 12.48 10.04 12.79
N ALA A 152 11.31 9.56 13.20
CA ALA A 152 10.41 8.79 12.36
C ALA A 152 9.98 9.58 11.10
N SER A 153 9.66 10.86 11.25
CA SER A 153 9.30 11.75 10.14
C SER A 153 10.42 11.90 9.10
N VAL A 154 11.69 12.00 9.55
CA VAL A 154 12.85 12.07 8.66
C VAL A 154 12.99 10.79 7.85
N ILE A 155 12.83 9.63 8.49
CA ILE A 155 12.94 8.34 7.83
C ILE A 155 11.78 8.11 6.86
N GLN A 156 10.56 8.48 7.22
CA GLN A 156 9.40 8.42 6.33
C GLN A 156 9.61 9.28 5.07
N LYS A 157 10.12 10.51 5.22
CA LYS A 157 10.43 11.36 4.07
C LYS A 157 11.49 10.74 3.15
N LYS A 158 12.54 10.14 3.72
CA LYS A 158 13.56 9.43 2.95
C LYS A 158 12.97 8.22 2.20
N TYR A 159 12.04 7.51 2.81
CA TYR A 159 11.32 6.42 2.16
C TYR A 159 10.50 6.92 0.97
N GLU A 160 9.71 7.98 1.14
CA GLU A 160 8.95 8.61 0.06
C GLU A 160 9.85 9.13 -1.08
N GLU A 161 10.99 9.74 -0.75
CA GLU A 161 11.97 10.18 -1.76
C GLU A 161 12.54 9.01 -2.59
N LEU A 162 12.70 7.82 -2.00
CA LEU A 162 13.10 6.62 -2.72
C LEU A 162 11.97 6.09 -3.62
N LEU A 163 10.73 6.14 -3.17
CA LEU A 163 9.59 5.79 -4.03
C LEU A 163 9.52 6.73 -5.25
N HIS A 164 9.72 8.04 -5.06
CA HIS A 164 9.78 9.01 -6.16
C HIS A 164 10.97 8.82 -7.11
N GLN A 165 12.00 8.08 -6.68
CA GLN A 165 13.10 7.60 -7.54
C GLN A 165 12.76 6.27 -8.24
N GLU A 166 11.49 5.90 -8.28
CA GLU A 166 10.96 4.69 -8.90
C GLU A 166 11.47 3.38 -8.27
N PHE A 167 11.84 3.40 -6.98
CA PHE A 167 12.07 2.17 -6.21
C PHE A 167 10.75 1.60 -5.70
N LEU A 168 10.60 0.28 -5.73
CA LEU A 168 9.47 -0.39 -5.10
C LEU A 168 9.58 -0.32 -3.56
N PRO A 169 8.46 -0.38 -2.82
CA PRO A 169 8.44 -0.37 -1.36
C PRO A 169 9.48 -1.26 -0.68
N GLU A 170 9.58 -2.54 -1.07
CA GLU A 170 10.56 -3.47 -0.49
C GLU A 170 12.01 -2.98 -0.68
N GLN A 171 12.34 -2.52 -1.88
CA GLN A 171 13.68 -2.00 -2.19
C GLN A 171 13.99 -0.69 -1.43
N ALA A 172 12.97 0.17 -1.28
CA ALA A 172 13.08 1.40 -0.54
C ALA A 172 13.26 1.13 0.96
N LEU A 173 12.51 0.19 1.54
CA LEU A 173 12.67 -0.25 2.93
C LEU A 173 14.06 -0.83 3.18
N ASP A 174 14.54 -1.70 2.29
CA ASP A 174 15.89 -2.24 2.37
C ASP A 174 16.93 -1.12 2.43
N LYS A 175 16.86 -0.13 1.53
CA LYS A 175 17.79 1.02 1.51
C LYS A 175 17.65 1.95 2.72
N VAL A 176 16.46 2.05 3.30
CA VAL A 176 16.22 2.85 4.50
C VAL A 176 16.87 2.22 5.71
N PHE A 177 16.72 0.89 5.88
CA PHE A 177 17.15 0.18 7.09
C PHE A 177 18.54 -0.47 6.99
N THR A 178 19.03 -0.80 5.80
CA THR A 178 20.42 -1.22 5.64
C THR A 178 21.35 -0.01 5.72
N ASN A 179 22.03 0.12 6.86
CA ASN A 179 23.19 0.98 6.99
C ASN A 179 24.21 0.60 5.89
N LYS A 180 24.83 1.59 5.24
CA LYS A 180 25.70 1.55 4.03
C LYS A 180 26.82 0.47 3.97
N LYS A 181 26.93 -0.47 4.91
CA LYS A 181 27.96 -1.53 4.99
C LYS A 181 27.57 -2.89 4.41
N LYS A 182 26.29 -3.15 4.12
CA LYS A 182 25.83 -4.38 3.43
C LYS A 182 25.01 -4.06 2.18
N ALA A 183 25.31 -2.95 1.50
CA ALA A 183 25.06 -2.93 0.07
C ALA A 183 25.94 -4.03 -0.52
N LYS A 184 25.36 -5.23 -0.75
CA LYS A 184 25.87 -6.09 -1.83
C LYS A 184 26.11 -5.11 -2.97
N LYS A 185 27.35 -5.05 -3.47
CA LYS A 185 27.61 -4.43 -4.76
C LYS A 185 26.56 -5.04 -5.68
N ILE A 186 25.49 -4.30 -5.96
CA ILE A 186 24.71 -4.54 -7.15
C ILE A 186 25.75 -4.19 -8.18
N ASP A 187 26.38 -5.23 -8.72
CA ASP A 187 27.35 -5.08 -9.78
C ASP A 187 26.75 -4.09 -10.78
N LYS A 188 27.56 -3.13 -11.22
CA LYS A 188 27.27 -2.33 -12.42
C LYS A 188 27.29 -3.26 -13.64
N LYS A 189 26.45 -4.29 -13.64
CA LYS A 189 26.25 -5.22 -14.72
C LYS A 189 24.90 -4.89 -15.34
N ASP A 190 25.05 -4.42 -16.56
CA ASP A 190 24.03 -4.17 -17.58
C ASP A 190 23.16 -2.94 -17.30
N LYS A 191 23.23 -1.97 -18.22
CA LYS A 191 22.21 -0.93 -18.31
C LYS A 191 20.89 -1.67 -18.44
N PHE A 192 20.05 -1.58 -17.42
CA PHE A 192 18.68 -2.08 -17.51
C PHE A 192 18.00 -1.25 -18.60
N GLU A 193 17.91 -1.81 -19.80
CA GLU A 193 17.16 -1.26 -20.92
C GLU A 193 15.82 -2.01 -20.95
N PRO A 194 14.79 -1.47 -20.27
CA PRO A 194 13.50 -2.12 -20.23
C PRO A 194 12.88 -2.13 -21.62
N GLU A 195 12.32 -3.27 -21.99
CA GLU A 195 11.60 -3.41 -23.25
C GLU A 195 10.32 -2.59 -23.21
N LEU A 196 9.57 -2.68 -22.10
CA LEU A 196 8.28 -1.99 -21.90
C LEU A 196 8.25 -1.24 -20.56
N LYS A 197 7.43 -0.20 -20.50
CA LYS A 197 7.05 0.52 -19.27
C LYS A 197 5.59 0.28 -18.98
N ILE A 198 5.32 -0.47 -17.91
CA ILE A 198 3.96 -0.80 -17.49
C ILE A 198 3.65 -0.09 -16.18
N ALA A 199 2.54 0.66 -16.18
CA ALA A 199 1.99 1.24 -14.96
C ALA A 199 1.13 0.20 -14.23
N VAL A 200 1.49 -0.13 -12.99
CA VAL A 200 0.71 -0.99 -12.10
C VAL A 200 0.04 -0.10 -11.06
N VAL A 201 -1.28 -0.02 -11.12
CA VAL A 201 -2.11 0.85 -10.28
C VAL A 201 -3.12 0.02 -9.49
N GLY A 202 -3.58 0.54 -8.35
CA GLY A 202 -4.39 -0.23 -7.39
C GLY A 202 -4.03 0.10 -5.96
N TYR A 203 -4.71 -0.46 -4.97
CA TYR A 203 -4.38 -0.15 -3.58
C TYR A 203 -3.02 -0.72 -3.16
N PRO A 204 -2.21 -0.03 -2.34
CA PRO A 204 -0.86 -0.48 -1.99
C PRO A 204 -0.78 -1.92 -1.49
N TYR A 205 -1.73 -2.32 -0.65
CA TYR A 205 -1.83 -3.68 -0.12
C TYR A 205 -2.32 -4.73 -1.13
N ALA A 206 -2.87 -4.31 -2.26
CA ALA A 206 -3.17 -5.20 -3.38
C ALA A 206 -1.96 -5.28 -4.33
N ILE A 207 -1.20 -4.19 -4.54
CA ILE A 207 -0.05 -4.17 -5.44
C ILE A 207 1.19 -4.84 -4.82
N TYR A 208 1.49 -4.59 -3.54
CA TYR A 208 2.80 -4.92 -2.97
C TYR A 208 2.80 -6.21 -2.14
N ASP A 209 1.64 -6.79 -1.86
CA ASP A 209 1.54 -8.09 -1.22
C ASP A 209 1.67 -9.19 -2.30
N ASN A 210 2.80 -9.89 -2.27
CA ASN A 210 3.18 -10.87 -3.30
C ASN A 210 2.25 -12.09 -3.36
N TYR A 211 1.66 -12.49 -2.24
CA TYR A 211 0.71 -13.60 -2.24
C TYR A 211 -0.62 -13.17 -2.85
N ILE A 212 -1.06 -11.96 -2.52
CA ILE A 212 -2.34 -11.39 -2.95
C ILE A 212 -2.32 -11.03 -4.43
N ASN A 213 -1.28 -10.36 -4.93
CA ASN A 213 -1.15 -10.09 -6.37
C ASN A 213 -0.66 -11.29 -7.19
N VAL A 214 -0.44 -12.44 -6.53
CA VAL A 214 0.03 -13.67 -7.14
C VAL A 214 1.34 -13.52 -7.91
N GLY A 215 2.28 -12.76 -7.33
CA GLY A 215 3.60 -12.53 -7.91
C GLY A 215 3.62 -11.61 -9.12
N LEU A 216 2.57 -10.82 -9.40
CA LEU A 216 2.46 -9.93 -10.55
C LEU A 216 3.73 -9.10 -10.81
N LEU A 217 4.27 -8.46 -9.76
CA LEU A 217 5.47 -7.63 -9.91
C LEU A 217 6.71 -8.44 -10.26
N ASN A 218 6.80 -9.71 -9.84
CA ASN A 218 7.90 -10.59 -10.20
C ASN A 218 7.75 -11.13 -11.63
N ILE A 219 6.54 -11.42 -12.07
CA ILE A 219 6.24 -11.78 -13.46
C ILE A 219 6.70 -10.65 -14.39
N LEU A 220 6.30 -9.41 -14.11
CA LEU A 220 6.72 -8.24 -14.91
C LEU A 220 8.25 -8.03 -14.90
N LYS A 221 8.93 -8.22 -13.76
CA LYS A 221 10.40 -8.16 -13.71
C LYS A 221 11.06 -9.21 -14.58
N ASN A 222 10.55 -10.45 -14.58
CA ASN A 222 11.09 -11.54 -15.39
C ASN A 222 10.91 -11.29 -16.90
N GLU A 223 9.87 -10.54 -17.28
CA GLU A 223 9.58 -10.10 -18.64
C GLU A 223 10.37 -8.84 -19.07
N ASN A 224 11.41 -8.46 -18.33
CA ASN A 224 12.22 -7.25 -18.59
C ASN A 224 11.40 -5.95 -18.70
N VAL A 225 10.31 -5.86 -17.94
CA VAL A 225 9.43 -4.68 -17.89
C VAL A 225 9.87 -3.72 -16.79
N LYS A 226 9.93 -2.42 -17.11
CA LYS A 226 10.01 -1.36 -16.11
C LYS A 226 8.63 -1.15 -15.50
N ILE A 227 8.54 -1.42 -14.19
CA ILE A 227 7.32 -1.23 -13.41
C ILE A 227 7.27 0.19 -12.86
N LEU A 228 6.15 0.87 -13.06
CA LEU A 228 5.85 2.16 -12.45
C LEU A 228 4.56 2.05 -11.64
N THR A 229 4.51 2.60 -10.43
CA THR A 229 3.32 2.52 -9.55
C THR A 229 2.86 3.90 -9.13
N GLN A 230 1.59 4.07 -8.77
CA GLN A 230 1.10 5.42 -8.38
C GLN A 230 1.86 6.02 -7.18
N ASP A 231 2.42 5.18 -6.30
CA ASP A 231 3.19 5.65 -5.14
C ASP A 231 4.58 6.19 -5.48
N MET A 232 5.01 6.05 -6.75
CA MET A 232 6.22 6.69 -7.27
C MET A 232 5.95 8.11 -7.79
N VAL A 233 4.68 8.52 -7.89
CA VAL A 233 4.29 9.82 -8.39
C VAL A 233 4.16 10.79 -7.21
N ASN A 234 4.77 11.97 -7.34
CA ASN A 234 4.65 13.01 -6.34
C ASN A 234 3.18 13.44 -6.16
N ASP A 235 2.78 13.68 -4.91
CA ASP A 235 1.44 14.17 -4.56
C ASP A 235 1.04 15.43 -5.35
N SER A 236 1.97 16.34 -5.63
CA SER A 236 1.72 17.55 -6.45
C SER A 236 1.25 17.21 -7.86
N ASP A 237 1.88 16.24 -8.52
CA ASP A 237 1.57 15.87 -9.90
C ASP A 237 0.30 15.02 -10.00
N MET A 238 0.08 14.14 -9.01
CA MET A 238 -1.19 13.42 -8.86
C MET A 238 -2.35 14.41 -8.63
N ASN A 239 -2.18 15.35 -7.71
CA ASN A 239 -3.25 16.28 -7.31
C ASN A 239 -3.66 17.23 -8.44
N LYS A 240 -2.81 17.48 -9.45
CA LYS A 240 -3.20 18.23 -10.66
C LYS A 240 -4.29 17.50 -11.46
N GLN A 241 -4.33 16.16 -11.42
CA GLN A 241 -5.25 15.35 -12.21
C GLN A 241 -6.71 15.50 -11.78
N ILE A 242 -6.98 15.96 -10.56
CA ILE A 242 -8.36 16.21 -10.09
C ILE A 242 -9.15 17.11 -11.04
N ARG A 243 -8.48 18.09 -11.68
CA ARG A 243 -9.09 19.05 -12.62
C ARG A 243 -9.57 18.40 -13.91
N THR A 244 -9.11 17.20 -14.20
CA THR A 244 -9.49 16.45 -15.40
C THR A 244 -10.74 15.61 -15.20
N LEU A 245 -11.20 15.48 -13.95
CA LEU A 245 -12.41 14.74 -13.57
C LEU A 245 -13.54 15.71 -13.25
N PRO A 246 -14.80 15.31 -13.51
CA PRO A 246 -15.96 16.11 -13.11
C PRO A 246 -16.13 16.15 -11.59
N LYS A 247 -15.68 15.10 -10.89
CA LYS A 247 -15.69 15.01 -9.43
C LYS A 247 -14.63 14.03 -8.92
N SER A 248 -13.99 14.33 -7.79
CA SER A 248 -13.15 13.40 -7.04
C SER A 248 -13.97 12.31 -6.35
N MET A 249 -13.36 11.17 -6.07
CA MET A 249 -13.94 10.15 -5.19
C MET A 249 -13.87 10.58 -3.74
N PHE A 250 -14.66 9.92 -2.90
CA PHE A 250 -14.65 10.15 -1.45
C PHE A 250 -13.44 9.53 -0.73
N TRP A 251 -12.92 8.42 -1.27
CA TRP A 251 -11.91 7.61 -0.59
C TRP A 251 -10.48 7.94 -1.01
N TYR A 252 -9.58 8.04 -0.02
CA TYR A 252 -8.17 8.41 -0.20
C TYR A 252 -7.44 7.51 -1.20
N TYR A 253 -7.47 6.19 -1.00
CA TYR A 253 -6.79 5.27 -1.92
C TYR A 253 -7.42 5.25 -3.32
N SER A 254 -8.76 5.34 -3.43
CA SER A 254 -9.45 5.44 -4.72
C SER A 254 -8.95 6.64 -5.54
N ASN A 255 -8.88 7.81 -4.90
CA ASN A 255 -8.34 9.01 -5.53
C ASN A 255 -6.89 8.85 -5.95
N ARG A 256 -6.04 8.24 -5.10
CA ARG A 256 -4.64 7.97 -5.46
C ARG A 256 -4.53 7.09 -6.72
N VAL A 257 -5.30 6.01 -6.80
CA VAL A 257 -5.29 5.12 -7.97
C VAL A 257 -5.74 5.88 -9.22
N ILE A 258 -6.84 6.64 -9.14
CA ILE A 258 -7.36 7.39 -10.28
C ILE A 258 -6.37 8.46 -10.74
N TYR A 259 -5.87 9.29 -9.83
CA TYR A 259 -4.93 10.35 -10.17
C TYR A 259 -3.60 9.80 -10.69
N GLY A 260 -3.11 8.70 -10.12
CA GLY A 260 -1.92 8.02 -10.63
C GLY A 260 -2.13 7.52 -12.05
N THR A 261 -3.26 6.86 -12.31
CA THR A 261 -3.60 6.34 -13.65
C THR A 261 -3.70 7.46 -14.68
N LEU A 262 -4.41 8.55 -14.36
CA LEU A 262 -4.54 9.71 -15.25
C LEU A 262 -3.18 10.39 -15.50
N HIS A 263 -2.33 10.48 -14.48
CA HIS A 263 -0.96 10.97 -14.65
C HIS A 263 -0.18 10.09 -15.64
N PHE A 264 -0.23 8.76 -15.49
CA PHE A 264 0.44 7.84 -16.40
C PHE A 264 -0.09 7.91 -17.84
N ILE A 265 -1.40 8.07 -18.01
CA ILE A 265 -2.01 8.31 -19.34
C ILE A 265 -1.42 9.55 -20.02
N HIS A 266 -1.22 10.63 -19.27
CA HIS A 266 -0.70 11.90 -19.81
C HIS A 266 0.83 11.96 -19.90
N ARG A 267 1.56 11.00 -19.31
CA ARG A 267 3.04 11.02 -19.24
C ARG A 267 3.69 10.78 -20.60
N GLY A 268 3.02 10.06 -21.50
CA GLY A 268 3.44 9.85 -22.90
C GLY A 268 4.50 8.77 -23.12
N ASP A 269 4.99 8.11 -22.07
CA ASP A 269 5.99 7.04 -22.14
C ASP A 269 5.54 5.72 -21.49
N ILE A 270 4.23 5.48 -21.43
CA ILE A 270 3.62 4.28 -20.83
C ILE A 270 3.05 3.39 -21.91
N ASP A 271 3.49 2.13 -21.95
CA ASP A 271 3.09 1.16 -22.97
C ASP A 271 1.81 0.39 -22.60
N GLY A 272 1.48 0.32 -21.31
CA GLY A 272 0.29 -0.37 -20.81
C GLY A 272 0.01 -0.09 -19.34
N ILE A 273 -1.25 -0.30 -18.94
CA ILE A 273 -1.72 -0.09 -17.57
C ILE A 273 -2.39 -1.37 -17.06
N ILE A 274 -1.93 -1.84 -15.90
CA ILE A 274 -2.54 -2.96 -15.17
C ILE A 274 -3.13 -2.42 -13.86
N HIS A 275 -4.44 -2.49 -13.73
CA HIS A 275 -5.15 -2.21 -12.48
C HIS A 275 -5.28 -3.49 -11.65
N VAL A 276 -4.82 -3.45 -10.41
CA VAL A 276 -4.91 -4.55 -9.45
C VAL A 276 -6.06 -4.25 -8.49
N THR A 277 -7.14 -5.02 -8.59
CA THR A 277 -8.35 -4.84 -7.79
C THR A 277 -8.62 -6.05 -6.90
N ALA A 278 -9.42 -5.89 -5.84
CA ALA A 278 -9.73 -6.95 -4.88
C ALA A 278 -11.23 -7.27 -4.82
N PHE A 279 -11.55 -8.56 -4.74
CA PHE A 279 -12.92 -9.06 -4.56
C PHE A 279 -13.56 -8.50 -3.28
N ALA A 280 -14.87 -8.23 -3.36
CA ALA A 280 -15.68 -7.59 -2.33
C ALA A 280 -15.19 -6.20 -1.85
N CYS A 281 -14.27 -5.55 -2.59
CA CYS A 281 -13.81 -4.20 -2.27
C CYS A 281 -14.71 -3.12 -2.92
N GLY A 282 -15.72 -2.66 -2.18
CA GLY A 282 -16.73 -1.71 -2.71
C GLY A 282 -16.17 -0.40 -3.32
N PRO A 283 -15.30 0.36 -2.63
CA PRO A 283 -14.70 1.56 -3.22
C PRO A 283 -13.90 1.29 -4.50
N ASP A 284 -13.25 0.13 -4.56
CA ASP A 284 -12.34 -0.24 -5.64
C ASP A 284 -13.09 -0.73 -6.88
N SER A 285 -14.24 -1.39 -6.73
CA SER A 285 -15.08 -1.76 -7.87
C SER A 285 -15.61 -0.53 -8.64
N MET A 286 -15.84 0.58 -7.93
CA MET A 286 -16.15 1.88 -8.56
C MET A 286 -14.95 2.46 -9.31
N VAL A 287 -13.75 2.34 -8.73
CA VAL A 287 -12.50 2.80 -9.35
C VAL A 287 -12.23 2.00 -10.62
N ASP A 288 -12.34 0.67 -10.57
CA ASP A 288 -12.09 -0.23 -11.70
C ASP A 288 -12.90 0.17 -12.94
N ARG A 289 -14.21 0.35 -12.76
CA ARG A 289 -15.07 0.75 -13.87
C ARG A 289 -14.77 2.16 -14.37
N LEU A 290 -14.46 3.10 -13.48
CA LEU A 290 -14.12 4.46 -13.87
C LEU A 290 -12.80 4.49 -14.67
N LEU A 291 -11.78 3.76 -14.22
CA LEU A 291 -10.50 3.68 -14.92
C LEU A 291 -10.65 3.08 -16.32
N GLU A 292 -11.43 2.01 -16.47
CA GLU A 292 -11.69 1.40 -17.78
C GLU A 292 -12.30 2.43 -18.75
N ILE A 293 -13.26 3.23 -18.27
CA ILE A 293 -13.91 4.28 -19.05
C ILE A 293 -12.91 5.39 -19.41
N GLU A 294 -12.17 5.91 -18.43
CA GLU A 294 -11.25 7.03 -18.63
C GLU A 294 -10.04 6.63 -19.50
N ALA A 295 -9.50 5.43 -19.33
CA ALA A 295 -8.40 4.91 -20.14
C ALA A 295 -8.79 4.84 -21.62
N ARG A 296 -9.98 4.30 -21.93
CA ARG A 296 -10.51 4.21 -23.31
C ARG A 296 -10.85 5.57 -23.91
N LYS A 297 -11.38 6.50 -23.10
CA LYS A 297 -11.75 7.84 -23.58
C LYS A 297 -10.53 8.72 -23.89
N ARG A 298 -9.47 8.59 -23.09
CA ARG A 298 -8.34 9.55 -23.10
C ARG A 298 -7.11 9.05 -23.84
N SER A 299 -7.01 7.76 -24.07
CA SER A 299 -5.81 7.17 -24.63
C SER A 299 -6.12 5.92 -25.42
N SER A 300 -5.17 5.56 -26.28
CA SER A 300 -5.16 4.23 -26.88
C SER A 300 -4.26 3.27 -26.08
N ILE A 301 -3.81 3.65 -24.88
CA ILE A 301 -2.94 2.81 -24.04
C ILE A 301 -3.74 1.57 -23.61
N PRO A 302 -3.22 0.35 -23.86
CA PRO A 302 -3.84 -0.86 -23.39
C PRO A 302 -4.06 -0.85 -21.87
N TYR A 303 -5.27 -1.25 -21.45
CA TYR A 303 -5.67 -1.31 -20.06
C TYR A 303 -6.20 -2.70 -19.72
N MET A 304 -5.73 -3.27 -18.62
CA MET A 304 -6.15 -4.55 -18.07
C MET A 304 -6.50 -4.39 -16.58
N SER A 305 -7.54 -5.07 -16.13
CA SER A 305 -7.83 -5.26 -14.71
C SER A 305 -7.56 -6.71 -14.27
N VAL A 306 -6.83 -6.85 -13.17
CA VAL A 306 -6.53 -8.11 -12.49
C VAL A 306 -7.23 -8.10 -11.14
N MET A 307 -8.32 -8.85 -11.05
CA MET A 307 -9.07 -9.04 -9.82
C MET A 307 -8.49 -10.19 -9.00
N ILE A 308 -8.22 -9.91 -7.73
CA ILE A 308 -7.73 -10.85 -6.73
C ILE A 308 -8.88 -11.35 -5.88
N ASP A 309 -8.89 -12.65 -5.60
CA ASP A 309 -9.90 -13.36 -4.82
C ASP A 309 -9.25 -14.48 -3.98
N GLU A 310 -10.01 -15.10 -3.05
CA GLU A 310 -9.57 -16.20 -2.18
C GLU A 310 -9.11 -17.43 -2.96
N HIS A 311 -9.68 -17.62 -4.15
CA HIS A 311 -9.43 -18.75 -5.04
C HIS A 311 -8.57 -18.39 -6.25
N SER A 312 -7.96 -17.20 -6.29
CA SER A 312 -7.15 -16.77 -7.43
C SER A 312 -6.04 -17.77 -7.73
N ALA A 313 -6.17 -18.48 -8.86
CA ALA A 313 -5.17 -19.42 -9.33
C ALA A 313 -4.02 -18.68 -10.03
N GLU A 314 -2.79 -18.92 -9.57
CA GLU A 314 -1.57 -18.29 -10.08
C GLU A 314 -1.38 -18.45 -11.59
N ALA A 315 -1.64 -19.65 -12.11
CA ALA A 315 -1.55 -19.91 -13.53
C ALA A 315 -2.47 -19.00 -14.37
N GLY A 316 -3.68 -18.71 -13.88
CA GLY A 316 -4.65 -17.88 -14.59
C GLY A 316 -4.25 -16.40 -14.66
N VAL A 317 -3.68 -15.85 -13.59
CA VAL A 317 -3.18 -14.47 -13.59
C VAL A 317 -1.96 -14.35 -14.50
N ARG A 318 -1.02 -15.30 -14.39
CA ARG A 318 0.22 -15.30 -15.16
C ARG A 318 -0.04 -15.31 -16.67
N THR A 319 -0.82 -16.25 -17.18
CA THR A 319 -1.11 -16.35 -18.62
C THR A 319 -1.80 -15.10 -19.17
N ARG A 320 -2.67 -14.46 -18.37
CA ARG A 320 -3.33 -13.20 -18.77
C ARG A 320 -2.33 -12.05 -18.86
N VAL A 321 -1.40 -11.94 -17.92
CA VAL A 321 -0.36 -10.90 -17.93
C VAL A 321 0.61 -11.12 -19.10
N GLU A 322 1.08 -12.34 -19.32
CA GLU A 322 1.94 -12.69 -20.45
C GLU A 322 1.27 -12.34 -21.79
N ALA A 323 0.02 -12.77 -21.99
CA ALA A 323 -0.76 -12.44 -23.19
C ALA A 323 -0.98 -10.93 -23.37
N PHE A 324 -1.14 -10.18 -22.28
CA PHE A 324 -1.28 -8.73 -22.32
C PHE A 324 0.02 -8.04 -22.77
N LEU A 325 1.18 -8.50 -22.28
CA LEU A 325 2.48 -7.98 -22.70
C LEU A 325 2.76 -8.32 -24.16
N ASP A 326 2.48 -9.54 -24.60
CA ASP A 326 2.67 -9.96 -26.00
C ASP A 326 1.82 -9.16 -26.96
N MET A 327 0.58 -8.84 -26.59
CA MET A 327 -0.29 -7.93 -27.35
C MET A 327 0.33 -6.53 -27.49
N ILE A 328 0.95 -6.00 -26.43
CA ILE A 328 1.61 -4.69 -26.46
C ILE A 328 2.85 -4.74 -27.37
N ARG A 329 3.69 -5.77 -27.23
CA ARG A 329 4.87 -6.01 -28.08
C ARG A 329 4.49 -6.04 -29.57
N TYR A 330 3.49 -6.86 -29.91
CA TYR A 330 2.98 -6.97 -31.27
C TYR A 330 2.47 -5.63 -31.85
N ARG A 331 1.84 -4.80 -31.02
CA ARG A 331 1.38 -3.48 -31.44
C ARG A 331 2.52 -2.50 -31.68
N ARG A 332 3.63 -2.62 -30.94
CA ARG A 332 4.83 -1.80 -31.12
C ARG A 332 5.56 -2.18 -32.40
N ASP A 333 5.70 -3.46 -32.69
CA ASP A 333 6.39 -3.95 -33.91
C ASP A 333 5.68 -3.55 -35.22
N LYS A 334 4.38 -3.21 -35.13
CA LYS A 334 3.58 -2.76 -36.28
C LYS A 334 3.63 -1.26 -36.56
N ASN A 335 4.15 -0.45 -35.64
CA ASN A 335 4.23 1.02 -35.74
C ASN A 335 5.65 1.49 -36.01
#